data_AF-A0A482W2A8-F1
#
_entry.id   AF-A0A482W2A8-F1
#
_cell.length_a   1.000
_cell.length_b   1.000
_cell.length_c   1.000
_cell.angle_alpha   90.00
_cell.angle_beta   90.00
_cell.angle_gamma   90.00
#
_symmetry.space_group_name_H-M   'P 1'
#
loop_
_entity.id
_entity.type
_entity.pdbx_description
1 polymer ?
#
loop_
_entity_poly.entity_id
_entity_poly.type
_entity_poly.pdbx_seq_one_letter_code
_entity_poly.pdbx_strand_id
1 'polypeptide(L)'
;MILIEYLNQPQNNQKILFMGYELPNWCYNAYYVILVFAFGMACSQLMTDIMKYTVGRLRPHFITICAPNINCSLPAKQHIYHIDFNCTSNYKNDARLMKEMRLSFPSGHSSFSMFTMLYFAIYLQRRMDWDGSKLLKHTLQFLAVLAAVFVAMTRISDYKHHWSDVLSGLAIGTITACVTVSTFIPVL
;
A
#
# COMPACT_ATOMS: atom_id res chain seq x y z
N MET A 1 -3.80 -15.77 -8.51
CA MET A 1 -4.43 -16.42 -7.34
C MET A 1 -5.51 -17.38 -7.81
N ILE A 2 -6.59 -16.90 -8.45
CA ILE A 2 -7.68 -17.75 -8.97
C ILE A 2 -7.19 -18.90 -9.86
N LEU A 3 -6.31 -18.62 -10.83
CA LEU A 3 -5.74 -19.65 -11.70
C LEU A 3 -4.94 -20.71 -10.93
N ILE A 4 -4.21 -20.31 -9.88
CA ILE A 4 -3.42 -21.22 -9.05
C ILE A 4 -4.34 -22.13 -8.23
N GLU A 5 -5.43 -21.58 -7.67
CA GLU A 5 -6.45 -22.37 -6.99
C GLU A 5 -7.16 -23.36 -7.92
N TYR A 6 -7.42 -22.94 -9.17
CA TYR A 6 -8.01 -23.82 -10.18
C TYR A 6 -7.07 -24.97 -10.57
N LEU A 7 -5.77 -24.71 -10.72
CA LEU A 7 -4.77 -25.73 -11.08
C LEU A 7 -4.45 -26.68 -9.91
N ASN A 8 -4.50 -26.20 -8.66
CA ASN A 8 -4.21 -27.00 -7.46
C ASN A 8 -5.44 -27.65 -6.84
N GLN A 9 -6.41 -28.08 -7.65
CA GLN A 9 -7.58 -28.77 -7.11
C GLN A 9 -7.17 -30.09 -6.43
N PRO A 10 -7.55 -30.33 -5.17
CA PRO A 10 -7.36 -31.62 -4.57
C PRO A 10 -8.18 -32.67 -5.35
N GLN A 11 -7.58 -33.83 -5.61
CA GLN A 11 -8.22 -34.97 -6.29
C GLN A 11 -9.50 -35.47 -5.58
N ASN A 12 -9.70 -35.11 -4.31
CA ASN A 12 -10.88 -35.47 -3.54
C ASN A 12 -11.96 -34.38 -3.67
N ASN A 13 -12.96 -34.61 -4.53
CA ASN A 13 -14.10 -33.73 -4.81
C ASN A 13 -15.10 -33.68 -3.64
N GLN A 14 -14.69 -33.22 -2.47
CA GLN A 14 -15.65 -32.85 -1.43
C GLN A 14 -16.33 -31.55 -1.83
N LYS A 15 -17.61 -31.66 -2.24
CA LYS A 15 -18.46 -30.53 -2.57
C LYS A 15 -19.03 -29.95 -1.28
N ILE A 16 -18.77 -28.68 -1.02
CA ILE A 16 -19.33 -27.99 0.15
C ILE A 16 -20.71 -27.48 -0.25
N LEU A 17 -21.75 -27.94 0.44
CA LEU A 17 -23.11 -27.45 0.21
C LEU A 17 -23.27 -26.12 0.93
N PHE A 18 -23.40 -25.03 0.18
CA PHE A 18 -23.69 -23.72 0.73
C PHE A 18 -25.05 -23.26 0.21
N MET A 19 -26.02 -23.08 1.11
CA MET A 19 -27.33 -22.51 0.79
C MET A 19 -28.08 -23.25 -0.34
N GLY A 20 -27.91 -24.59 -0.42
CA GLY A 20 -28.53 -25.45 -1.43
C GLY A 20 -27.76 -25.58 -2.75
N TYR A 21 -26.66 -24.85 -2.93
CA TYR A 21 -25.76 -24.96 -4.09
C TYR A 21 -24.48 -25.72 -3.75
N GLU A 22 -24.06 -26.63 -4.63
CA GLU A 22 -22.79 -27.34 -4.52
C GLU A 22 -21.64 -26.43 -4.99
N LEU A 23 -20.81 -25.93 -4.08
CA LEU A 23 -19.62 -25.17 -4.46
C LEU A 23 -18.41 -26.07 -4.61
N PRO A 24 -17.63 -25.92 -5.70
CA PRO A 24 -16.37 -26.61 -5.84
C PRO A 24 -15.33 -26.01 -4.88
N ASN A 25 -14.45 -26.87 -4.36
CA ASN A 25 -13.51 -26.52 -3.29
C ASN A 25 -12.55 -25.35 -3.66
N TRP A 26 -12.16 -25.25 -4.93
CA TRP A 26 -11.31 -24.14 -5.41
C TRP A 26 -12.00 -22.77 -5.30
N CYS A 27 -13.31 -22.69 -5.50
CA CYS A 27 -14.07 -21.44 -5.35
C CYS A 27 -14.08 -21.00 -3.89
N TYR A 28 -14.28 -21.95 -2.96
CA TYR A 28 -14.25 -21.68 -1.54
C TYR A 28 -12.87 -21.17 -1.09
N ASN A 29 -11.79 -21.85 -1.50
CA ASN A 29 -10.43 -21.43 -1.18
C ASN A 29 -10.08 -20.06 -1.79
N ALA A 30 -10.46 -19.83 -3.05
CA ALA A 30 -10.26 -18.55 -3.71
C ALA A 30 -11.01 -17.42 -2.99
N TYR A 31 -12.27 -17.65 -2.60
CA TYR A 31 -13.07 -16.71 -1.82
C TYR A 31 -12.39 -16.39 -0.49
N TYR A 32 -11.96 -17.41 0.26
CA TYR A 32 -11.30 -17.24 1.55
C TYR A 32 -10.03 -16.40 1.43
N VAL A 33 -9.17 -16.73 0.45
CA VAL A 33 -7.92 -16.00 0.19
C VAL A 33 -8.18 -14.54 -0.20
N ILE A 34 -9.15 -14.29 -1.08
CA ILE A 34 -9.52 -12.93 -1.49
C ILE A 34 -10.08 -12.14 -0.31
N LEU A 35 -10.90 -12.76 0.54
CA LEU A 35 -11.47 -12.11 1.71
C LEU A 35 -10.39 -11.71 2.72
N VAL A 36 -9.44 -12.60 3.01
CA VAL A 36 -8.29 -12.32 3.87
C VAL A 36 -7.42 -11.20 3.30
N PHE A 37 -7.14 -11.23 1.98
CA PHE A 37 -6.41 -10.18 1.30
C PHE A 37 -7.11 -8.81 1.41
N ALA A 38 -8.42 -8.77 1.15
CA ALA A 38 -9.21 -7.55 1.24
C ALA A 38 -9.24 -7.00 2.67
N PHE A 39 -9.37 -7.86 3.67
CA PHE A 39 -9.32 -7.47 5.09
C PHE A 39 -7.96 -6.86 5.46
N GLY A 40 -6.85 -7.55 5.15
CA GLY A 40 -5.51 -7.04 5.43
C GLY A 40 -5.21 -5.73 4.69
N MET A 41 -5.69 -5.60 3.45
CA MET A 41 -5.59 -4.37 2.67
C MET A 41 -6.34 -3.22 3.34
N ALA A 42 -7.58 -3.46 3.78
CA ALA A 42 -8.38 -2.47 4.49
C ALA A 42 -7.68 -2.02 5.78
N CYS A 43 -7.15 -2.95 6.57
CA CYS A 43 -6.37 -2.62 7.78
C CYS A 43 -5.14 -1.76 7.46
N SER A 44 -4.38 -2.10 6.41
CA SER A 44 -3.20 -1.33 5.98
C SER A 44 -3.56 0.08 5.52
N GLN A 45 -4.67 0.22 4.78
CA GLN A 45 -5.14 1.51 4.30
C GLN A 45 -5.65 2.37 5.46
N LEU A 46 -6.44 1.80 6.37
CA LEU A 46 -6.91 2.51 7.57
C LEU A 46 -5.75 3.02 8.42
N MET A 47 -4.73 2.17 8.67
CA MET A 47 -3.54 2.57 9.42
C MET A 47 -2.81 3.75 8.75
N THR A 48 -2.63 3.68 7.43
CA THR A 48 -2.01 4.76 6.64
C THR A 48 -2.81 6.05 6.74
N ASP A 49 -4.14 5.97 6.61
CA ASP A 49 -5.00 7.15 6.59
C ASP A 49 -5.09 7.79 7.99
N ILE A 50 -5.18 7.00 9.06
CA ILE A 50 -5.08 7.51 10.43
C ILE A 50 -3.78 8.29 10.61
N MET A 51 -2.63 7.72 10.22
CA MET A 51 -1.34 8.40 10.35
C MET A 51 -1.23 9.68 9.51
N LYS A 52 -1.85 9.71 8.32
CA LYS A 52 -1.88 10.91 7.48
C LYS A 52 -2.61 12.06 8.15
N TYR A 53 -3.78 11.78 8.72
CA TYR A 53 -4.60 12.80 9.35
C TYR A 53 -4.08 13.22 10.73
N THR A 54 -3.31 12.37 11.42
CA THR A 54 -2.70 12.73 12.70
C THR A 54 -1.43 13.55 12.53
N VAL A 55 -0.56 13.21 11.56
CA VAL A 55 0.74 13.89 11.41
C VAL A 55 0.63 15.18 10.60
N GLY A 56 -0.16 15.21 9.52
CA GLY A 56 -0.38 16.45 8.76
C GLY A 56 0.88 17.04 8.09
N ARG A 57 1.91 16.22 7.82
CA ARG A 57 3.18 16.68 7.24
C ARG A 57 2.97 17.28 5.84
N LEU A 58 3.63 18.41 5.58
CA LEU A 58 3.64 19.08 4.27
C LEU A 58 4.39 18.26 3.21
N ARG A 59 3.87 18.24 1.98
CA ARG A 59 4.50 17.58 0.82
C ARG A 59 5.62 18.43 0.21
N PRO A 60 6.60 17.85 -0.52
CA PRO A 60 7.69 18.61 -1.14
C PRO A 60 7.23 19.73 -2.08
N HIS A 61 6.15 19.52 -2.83
CA HIS A 61 5.56 20.50 -3.76
C HIS A 61 4.63 21.54 -3.08
N PHE A 62 4.67 21.62 -1.75
CA PHE A 62 3.85 22.55 -0.95
C PHE A 62 4.06 24.02 -1.37
N ILE A 63 5.32 24.43 -1.60
CA ILE A 63 5.67 25.83 -1.89
C ILE A 63 5.04 26.26 -3.22
N THR A 64 5.08 25.40 -4.23
CA THR A 64 4.49 25.64 -5.56
C THR A 64 2.97 25.76 -5.49
N ILE A 65 2.31 24.95 -4.64
CA ILE A 65 0.84 25.00 -4.51
C ILE A 65 0.39 26.18 -3.66
N CYS A 66 0.99 26.45 -2.50
CA CYS A 66 0.48 27.49 -1.61
C CYS A 66 0.99 28.88 -1.99
N ALA A 67 2.26 29.01 -2.39
CA ALA A 67 2.95 30.29 -2.51
C ALA A 67 2.68 31.19 -1.28
N PRO A 68 3.24 30.88 -0.11
CA PRO A 68 2.90 31.59 1.12
C PRO A 68 3.36 33.06 1.05
N ASN A 69 2.53 33.99 1.52
CA ASN A 69 2.83 35.43 1.55
C ASN A 69 3.81 35.85 2.67
N ILE A 70 4.93 35.15 2.80
CA ILE A 70 5.93 35.42 3.85
C ILE A 70 7.04 36.27 3.26
N ASN A 71 7.25 37.46 3.83
CA ASN A 71 8.38 38.32 3.48
C ASN A 71 9.62 37.89 4.28
N CYS A 72 10.47 37.06 3.65
CA CYS A 72 11.72 36.55 4.22
C CYS A 72 12.84 37.60 4.31
N SER A 73 12.66 38.81 3.77
CA SER A 73 13.66 39.89 3.83
C SER A 73 13.69 40.59 5.19
N LEU A 74 12.65 40.43 6.01
CA LEU A 74 12.58 41.01 7.34
C LEU A 74 13.43 40.18 8.32
N PRO A 75 14.39 40.80 9.06
CA PRO A 75 15.23 40.08 10.02
C PRO A 75 14.41 39.32 11.07
N ALA A 76 13.28 39.88 11.48
CA ALA A 76 12.34 39.28 12.44
C ALA A 76 11.59 38.03 11.91
N LYS A 77 11.69 37.71 10.62
CA LYS A 77 11.02 36.56 9.98
C LYS A 77 12.03 35.53 9.42
N GLN A 78 13.32 35.78 9.58
CA GLN A 78 14.38 34.86 9.15
C GLN A 78 14.59 33.76 10.19
N HIS A 79 14.91 32.55 9.73
CA HIS A 79 15.22 31.38 10.56
C HIS A 79 14.14 30.93 11.55
N ILE A 80 12.88 31.34 11.35
CA ILE A 80 11.74 30.95 12.19
C ILE A 80 10.82 30.01 11.39
N TYR A 81 10.22 29.05 12.09
CA TYR A 81 9.18 28.20 11.52
C TYR A 81 7.84 28.96 11.45
N HIS A 82 7.37 29.24 10.23
CA HIS A 82 6.13 29.97 10.00
C HIS A 82 4.92 29.04 10.05
N ILE A 83 4.09 29.19 11.08
CA ILE A 83 2.86 28.40 11.26
C ILE A 83 1.68 29.08 10.54
N ASP A 84 1.60 30.41 10.65
CA ASP A 84 0.53 31.21 10.08
C ASP A 84 0.96 31.87 8.78
N PHE A 85 0.35 31.46 7.68
CA PHE A 85 0.58 32.02 6.36
C PHE A 85 -0.69 31.94 5.52
N ASN A 86 -0.85 32.90 4.61
CA ASN A 86 -1.93 32.86 3.63
C ASN A 86 -1.36 32.46 2.27
N CYS A 87 -2.02 31.50 1.64
CA CYS A 87 -1.66 31.08 0.30
C CYS A 87 -2.15 32.12 -0.72
N THR A 88 -1.30 32.49 -1.68
CA THR A 88 -1.60 33.48 -2.72
C THR A 88 -1.66 32.89 -4.12
N SER A 89 -1.37 31.61 -4.28
CA SER A 89 -1.41 30.96 -5.59
C SER A 89 -2.82 30.93 -6.19
N ASN A 90 -2.88 30.72 -7.49
CA ASN A 90 -4.13 30.48 -8.23
C ASN A 90 -4.87 29.21 -7.76
N TYR A 91 -4.19 28.31 -7.04
CA TYR A 91 -4.77 27.06 -6.55
C TYR A 91 -5.47 27.18 -5.19
N LYS A 92 -5.48 28.38 -4.58
CA LYS A 92 -6.07 28.62 -3.26
C LYS A 92 -7.53 28.16 -3.14
N ASN A 93 -8.30 28.29 -4.22
CA ASN A 93 -9.72 27.93 -4.25
C ASN A 93 -9.95 26.41 -4.39
N ASP A 94 -8.92 25.62 -4.70
CA ASP A 94 -9.00 24.17 -4.76
C ASP A 94 -8.79 23.55 -3.37
N ALA A 95 -9.90 23.38 -2.64
CA ALA A 95 -9.91 22.80 -1.31
C ALA A 95 -9.29 21.38 -1.25
N ARG A 96 -9.39 20.60 -2.33
CA ARG A 96 -8.82 19.25 -2.41
C ARG A 96 -7.30 19.32 -2.46
N LEU A 97 -6.76 20.16 -3.34
CA LEU A 97 -5.32 20.34 -3.48
C LEU A 97 -4.70 20.95 -2.21
N MET A 98 -5.39 21.92 -1.61
CA MET A 98 -5.01 22.55 -0.34
C MET A 98 -5.00 21.58 0.85
N LYS A 99 -5.88 20.58 0.84
CA LYS A 99 -5.87 19.50 1.83
C LYS A 99 -4.74 18.50 1.54
N GLU A 100 -4.60 18.06 0.29
CA GLU A 100 -3.64 17.04 -0.11
C GLU A 100 -2.20 17.44 0.16
N MET A 101 -1.85 18.72 -0.01
CA MET A 101 -0.49 19.20 0.25
C MET A 101 -0.04 19.05 1.72
N ARG A 102 -0.99 18.88 2.65
CA ARG A 102 -0.73 18.62 4.09
C ARG A 102 -0.75 17.14 4.46
N LEU A 103 -0.90 16.24 3.48
CA LEU A 103 -1.02 14.80 3.72
C LEU A 103 0.16 14.07 3.07
N SER A 104 1.37 14.32 3.57
CA SER A 104 2.61 13.69 3.06
C SER A 104 2.98 12.39 3.77
N PHE A 105 2.87 12.33 5.10
CA PHE A 105 3.36 11.19 5.87
C PHE A 105 2.21 10.32 6.37
N PRO A 106 2.27 8.98 6.26
CA PRO A 106 3.15 8.16 5.42
C PRO A 106 2.62 8.06 3.97
N SER A 107 3.43 7.52 3.06
CA SER A 107 2.99 7.33 1.67
C SER A 107 2.04 6.15 1.54
N GLY A 108 0.79 6.43 1.13
CA GLY A 108 -0.22 5.39 0.91
C GLY A 108 0.01 4.53 -0.32
N HIS A 109 0.60 5.09 -1.38
CA HIS A 109 0.98 4.28 -2.55
C HIS A 109 2.06 3.26 -2.18
N SER A 110 3.02 3.65 -1.34
CA SER A 110 4.09 2.78 -0.86
C SER A 110 3.55 1.67 0.05
N SER A 111 2.67 1.99 1.02
CA SER A 111 2.08 0.97 1.88
C SER A 111 1.19 -0.01 1.13
N PHE A 112 0.33 0.50 0.23
CA PHE A 112 -0.56 -0.33 -0.59
C PHE A 112 0.22 -1.26 -1.53
N SER A 113 1.17 -0.71 -2.31
CA SER A 113 1.94 -1.52 -3.26
C SER A 113 2.80 -2.58 -2.57
N MET A 114 3.41 -2.25 -1.43
CA MET A 114 4.19 -3.21 -0.65
C MET A 114 3.32 -4.32 -0.06
N PHE A 115 2.19 -3.96 0.57
CA PHE A 115 1.26 -4.96 1.12
C PHE A 115 0.82 -5.95 0.04
N THR A 116 0.35 -5.43 -1.10
CA THR A 116 -0.24 -6.25 -2.16
C THR A 116 0.77 -7.19 -2.79
N MET A 117 1.95 -6.69 -3.14
CA MET A 117 2.98 -7.50 -3.80
C MET A 117 3.67 -8.46 -2.85
N LEU A 118 3.88 -8.08 -1.58
CA LEU A 118 4.46 -8.99 -0.59
C LEU A 118 3.49 -10.12 -0.23
N TYR A 119 2.21 -9.81 -0.02
CA TYR A 119 1.18 -10.82 0.19
C TYR A 119 1.12 -11.79 -1.01
N PHE A 120 1.16 -11.25 -2.24
CA PHE A 120 1.21 -12.07 -3.45
C PHE A 120 2.47 -12.95 -3.53
N ALA A 121 3.64 -12.42 -3.21
CA ALA A 121 4.89 -13.18 -3.19
C ALA A 121 4.86 -14.34 -2.17
N ILE A 122 4.31 -14.10 -0.98
CA ILE A 122 4.14 -15.14 0.04
C ILE A 122 3.09 -16.17 -0.40
N TYR A 123 1.98 -15.72 -0.99
CA TYR A 123 0.97 -16.62 -1.55
C TYR A 123 1.57 -17.54 -2.65
N LEU A 124 2.37 -16.99 -3.55
CA LEU A 124 3.11 -17.79 -4.55
C LEU A 124 4.04 -18.80 -3.89
N GLN A 125 4.73 -18.43 -2.81
CA GLN A 125 5.62 -19.35 -2.08
C GLN A 125 4.88 -20.59 -1.59
N ARG A 126 3.64 -20.40 -1.11
CA ARG A 126 2.84 -21.43 -0.43
C ARG A 126 2.01 -22.28 -1.36
N ARG A 127 1.51 -21.72 -2.46
CA ARG A 127 0.58 -22.42 -3.36
C ARG A 127 1.26 -22.90 -4.64
N MET A 128 2.40 -22.35 -5.05
CA MET A 128 3.02 -22.77 -6.29
C MET A 128 3.96 -23.97 -6.06
N ASP A 129 3.38 -25.18 -6.12
CA ASP A 129 4.05 -26.49 -6.03
C ASP A 129 4.42 -27.03 -7.42
N TRP A 130 4.92 -26.15 -8.29
CA TRP A 130 5.28 -26.51 -9.66
C TRP A 130 6.61 -27.28 -9.70
N ASP A 131 6.57 -28.54 -10.19
CA ASP A 131 7.74 -29.45 -10.27
C ASP A 131 8.78 -29.07 -11.35
N GLY A 132 8.48 -28.13 -12.23
CA GLY A 132 9.41 -27.64 -13.26
C GLY A 132 10.49 -26.68 -12.73
N SER A 133 10.63 -25.50 -13.35
CA SER A 133 11.70 -24.57 -12.98
C SER A 133 11.44 -23.93 -11.61
N LYS A 134 12.20 -24.38 -10.60
CA LYS A 134 12.22 -23.76 -9.25
C LYS A 134 12.58 -22.27 -9.28
N LEU A 135 13.29 -21.83 -10.31
CA LEU A 135 13.71 -20.42 -10.48
C LEU A 135 12.52 -19.50 -10.80
N LEU A 136 11.52 -19.98 -11.54
CA LEU A 136 10.37 -19.17 -11.97
C LEU A 136 9.64 -18.55 -10.77
N LYS A 137 9.42 -19.35 -9.73
CA LYS A 137 8.75 -18.91 -8.50
C LYS A 137 9.48 -17.75 -7.83
N HIS A 138 10.79 -17.89 -7.65
CA HIS A 138 11.62 -16.85 -7.03
C HIS A 138 11.75 -15.61 -7.91
N THR A 139 11.81 -15.78 -9.24
CA THR A 139 11.78 -14.65 -10.18
C THR A 139 10.48 -13.86 -10.08
N LEU A 140 9.32 -14.54 -10.03
CA LEU A 140 8.02 -13.87 -9.88
C LEU A 140 7.90 -13.12 -8.54
N GLN A 141 8.41 -13.71 -7.45
CA GLN A 141 8.47 -13.07 -6.15
C GLN A 141 9.35 -11.81 -6.17
N PHE A 142 10.55 -11.93 -6.75
CA PHE A 142 11.47 -10.80 -6.88
C PHE A 142 10.85 -9.68 -7.72
N LEU A 143 10.23 -10.00 -8.86
CA LEU A 143 9.57 -9.02 -9.72
C LEU A 143 8.38 -8.34 -9.01
N ALA A 144 7.61 -9.07 -8.21
CA ALA A 144 6.52 -8.49 -7.44
C ALA A 144 7.03 -7.45 -6.44
N VAL A 145 8.06 -7.79 -5.64
CA VAL A 145 8.65 -6.86 -4.67
C VAL A 145 9.33 -5.68 -5.39
N LEU A 146 10.01 -5.94 -6.51
CA LEU A 146 10.63 -4.89 -7.33
C LEU A 146 9.59 -3.92 -7.88
N ALA A 147 8.43 -4.42 -8.34
CA ALA A 147 7.32 -3.58 -8.79
C ALA A 147 6.77 -2.70 -7.66
N ALA A 148 6.65 -3.22 -6.43
CA ALA A 148 6.25 -2.42 -5.27
C ALA A 148 7.26 -1.31 -4.95
N VAL A 149 8.55 -1.65 -4.94
CA VAL A 149 9.61 -0.67 -4.70
C VAL A 149 9.63 0.38 -5.83
N PHE A 150 9.44 -0.02 -7.08
CA PHE A 150 9.36 0.90 -8.21
C PHE A 150 8.21 1.91 -8.01
N VAL A 151 7.00 1.44 -7.71
CA VAL A 151 5.85 2.32 -7.41
C VAL A 151 6.16 3.24 -6.24
N ALA A 152 6.80 2.75 -5.19
CA ALA A 152 7.21 3.55 -4.04
C ALA A 152 8.22 4.66 -4.43
N MET A 153 9.19 4.35 -5.29
CA MET A 153 10.18 5.32 -5.77
C MET A 153 9.57 6.40 -6.67
N THR A 154 8.53 6.08 -7.47
CA THR A 154 7.84 7.11 -8.27
C THR A 154 7.27 8.24 -7.41
N ARG A 155 6.92 7.96 -6.15
CA ARG A 155 6.41 8.98 -5.23
C ARG A 155 7.44 10.03 -4.83
N ILE A 156 8.72 9.67 -4.89
CA ILE A 156 9.85 10.57 -4.68
C ILE A 156 10.10 11.37 -5.96
N SER A 157 10.16 10.71 -7.13
CA SER A 157 10.38 11.40 -8.41
C SER A 157 9.25 12.38 -8.76
N ASP A 158 8.02 12.09 -8.36
CA ASP A 158 6.85 12.97 -8.57
C ASP A 158 6.75 14.10 -7.54
N TYR A 159 7.74 14.23 -6.63
CA TYR A 159 7.77 15.21 -5.54
C TYR A 159 6.52 15.18 -4.64
N LYS A 160 5.85 14.02 -4.56
CA LYS A 160 4.65 13.83 -3.75
C LYS A 160 4.99 13.47 -2.30
N HIS A 161 6.13 12.83 -2.07
CA HIS A 161 6.53 12.32 -0.76
C HIS A 161 8.03 12.50 -0.52
N HIS A 162 8.42 12.65 0.75
CA HIS A 162 9.82 12.55 1.14
C HIS A 162 10.23 11.08 1.21
N TRP A 163 11.54 10.81 1.12
CA TRP A 163 12.08 9.45 1.24
C TRP A 163 11.64 8.74 2.54
N SER A 164 11.55 9.49 3.65
CA SER A 164 11.10 8.95 4.95
C SER A 164 9.63 8.54 4.92
N ASP A 165 8.78 9.30 4.20
CA ASP A 165 7.34 8.99 4.10
C ASP A 165 7.14 7.69 3.30
N VAL A 166 7.98 7.48 2.28
CA VAL A 166 8.02 6.27 1.46
C VAL A 166 8.51 5.08 2.27
N LEU A 167 9.62 5.24 3.02
CA LEU A 167 10.16 4.19 3.87
C LEU A 167 9.15 3.73 4.94
N SER A 168 8.50 4.67 5.63
CA SER A 168 7.44 4.33 6.60
C SER A 168 6.24 3.66 5.94
N GLY A 169 5.86 4.09 4.73
CA GLY A 169 4.82 3.42 3.95
C GLY A 169 5.18 1.96 3.65
N LEU A 170 6.39 1.70 3.14
CA LEU A 170 6.89 0.34 2.88
C LEU A 170 6.91 -0.51 4.15
N ALA A 171 7.33 0.05 5.29
CA ALA A 171 7.34 -0.64 6.57
C ALA A 171 5.93 -1.03 7.02
N ILE A 172 4.96 -0.11 6.94
CA ILE A 172 3.55 -0.39 7.27
C ILE A 172 3.02 -1.52 6.41
N GLY A 173 3.20 -1.46 5.09
CA GLY A 173 2.73 -2.50 4.16
C GLY A 173 3.38 -3.86 4.41
N THR A 174 4.65 -3.88 4.79
CA THR A 174 5.37 -5.11 5.15
C THR A 174 4.82 -5.73 6.42
N ILE A 175 4.66 -4.93 7.48
CA ILE A 175 4.15 -5.40 8.78
C ILE A 175 2.73 -5.93 8.62
N THR A 176 1.85 -5.20 7.93
CA THR A 176 0.46 -5.60 7.75
C THR A 176 0.34 -6.86 6.91
N ALA A 177 1.16 -7.03 5.87
CA ALA A 177 1.21 -8.26 5.08
C ALA A 177 1.68 -9.46 5.92
N CYS A 178 2.77 -9.31 6.68
CA CYS A 178 3.27 -10.37 7.57
C CYS A 178 2.24 -10.77 8.62
N VAL A 179 1.59 -9.81 9.29
CA VAL A 179 0.54 -10.08 10.27
C VAL A 179 -0.63 -10.81 9.62
N THR A 180 -1.16 -10.29 8.50
CA THR A 180 -2.31 -10.88 7.80
C THR A 180 -2.03 -12.32 7.36
N VAL A 181 -0.85 -12.57 6.80
CA VAL A 181 -0.45 -13.94 6.42
C VAL A 181 -0.34 -14.81 7.67
N SER A 182 0.34 -14.35 8.72
CA SER A 182 0.59 -15.17 9.92
C SER A 182 -0.69 -15.57 10.67
N THR A 183 -1.73 -14.73 10.64
CA THR A 183 -2.96 -14.98 11.40
C THR A 183 -4.01 -15.76 10.60
N PHE A 184 -4.07 -15.56 9.28
CA PHE A 184 -5.15 -16.10 8.45
C PHE A 184 -4.70 -17.15 7.44
N ILE A 185 -3.42 -17.19 7.09
CA ILE A 185 -2.85 -18.30 6.31
C ILE A 185 -2.14 -19.18 7.33
N PRO A 186 -2.73 -20.32 7.73
CA PRO A 186 -2.11 -21.18 8.74
C PRO A 186 -0.65 -21.45 8.38
N VAL A 187 0.23 -21.15 9.32
CA VAL A 187 1.64 -21.48 9.25
C VAL A 187 1.73 -23.00 9.35
N LEU A 188 1.95 -23.65 8.20
CA LEU A 188 2.39 -25.06 8.07
C LEU A 188 1.41 -26.10 8.65
#